data_AF-A0A093J0X3-F1
#
_entry.id   AF-A0A093J0X3-F1
#
_cell.length_a   1.000
_cell.length_b   1.000
_cell.length_c   1.000
_cell.angle_alpha   90.00
_cell.angle_beta   90.00
_cell.angle_gamma   90.00
#
_symmetry.space_group_name_H-M   'P 1'
#
loop_
_entity.id
_entity.type
_entity.pdbx_description
1 polymer ?
#
loop_
_entity_poly.entity_id
_entity_poly.type
_entity_poly.pdbx_seq_one_letter_code
_entity_poly.pdbx_strand_id
1 'polypeptide(L)'
;MDGFQTILKFFMNRKTALGYSFMALLTMGGERVFSLVAFRCPCSNENFRYGLVFLFSPAFVLLVIGYFLNSKTWKLFTGCWVNPRKIFPRGNICHFFYVFGQITLNALVAPVMWLSVALLNGTFYECAMSGLKNPAYLHAICHSKSAKCFEELHKVACDKSSMPFSESDELKRTLQAQSQV
;
A
#
# COMPACT_ATOMS: atom_id res chain seq x y z
N MET A 1 -41.41 -14.32 -10.66
CA MET A 1 -40.95 -12.90 -10.65
C MET A 1 -40.51 -12.47 -9.24
N ASP A 2 -41.12 -13.02 -8.19
CA ASP A 2 -40.87 -12.68 -6.79
C ASP A 2 -39.50 -13.14 -6.27
N GLY A 3 -39.00 -14.29 -6.74
CA GLY A 3 -37.66 -14.78 -6.37
C GLY A 3 -36.54 -13.80 -6.75
N PHE A 4 -36.61 -13.18 -7.94
CA PHE A 4 -35.63 -12.20 -8.39
C PHE A 4 -35.68 -10.91 -7.55
N GLN A 5 -36.88 -10.47 -7.15
CA GLN A 5 -37.02 -9.33 -6.26
C GLN A 5 -36.47 -9.59 -4.86
N THR A 6 -36.66 -10.80 -4.32
CA THR A 6 -36.09 -11.20 -3.02
C THR A 6 -34.57 -11.19 -3.06
N ILE A 7 -33.98 -11.71 -4.14
CA ILE A 7 -32.53 -11.69 -4.36
C ILE A 7 -32.01 -10.24 -4.48
N LEU A 8 -32.67 -9.38 -5.27
CA LEU A 8 -32.29 -7.97 -5.38
C LEU A 8 -32.38 -7.23 -4.03
N LYS A 9 -33.43 -7.49 -3.24
CA LYS A 9 -33.56 -6.92 -1.90
C LYS A 9 -32.42 -7.35 -0.98
N PHE A 10 -31.98 -8.61 -1.07
CA PHE A 10 -30.82 -9.09 -0.32
C PHE A 10 -29.52 -8.36 -0.72
N PHE A 11 -29.26 -8.23 -2.03
CA PHE A 11 -28.10 -7.50 -2.55
C PHE A 11 -28.11 -6.02 -2.14
N MET A 12 -29.27 -5.37 -2.19
CA MET A 12 -29.41 -3.98 -1.78
C MET A 12 -29.19 -3.79 -0.28
N ASN A 13 -29.68 -4.70 0.57
CA ASN A 13 -29.43 -4.67 2.01
C ASN A 13 -27.95 -4.88 2.36
N ARG A 14 -27.19 -5.63 1.54
CA ARG A 14 -25.78 -5.95 1.77
C ARG A 14 -24.81 -5.18 0.88
N LYS A 15 -25.28 -4.14 0.17
CA LYS A 15 -24.52 -3.41 -0.84
C LYS A 15 -23.14 -2.93 -0.36
N THR A 16 -23.06 -2.42 0.87
CA THR A 16 -21.79 -1.94 1.44
C THR A 16 -20.77 -3.06 1.68
N ALA A 17 -21.22 -4.19 2.24
CA ALA A 17 -20.36 -5.34 2.49
C ALA A 17 -19.85 -5.95 1.17
N LEU A 18 -20.75 -6.09 0.19
CA LEU A 18 -20.40 -6.58 -1.14
C LEU A 18 -19.43 -5.64 -1.86
N GLY A 19 -19.60 -4.33 -1.70
CA GLY A 19 -18.69 -3.32 -2.25
C GLY A 19 -17.27 -3.48 -1.70
N TYR A 20 -17.11 -3.64 -0.39
CA TYR A 20 -15.79 -3.85 0.22
C TYR A 20 -15.18 -5.19 -0.17
N SER A 21 -15.96 -6.28 -0.19
CA SER A 21 -15.47 -7.58 -0.65
C SER A 21 -14.97 -7.53 -2.10
N PHE A 22 -15.71 -6.87 -2.99
CA PHE A 22 -15.30 -6.70 -4.38
C PHE A 22 -14.03 -5.84 -4.51
N MET A 23 -13.94 -4.76 -3.72
CA MET A 23 -12.74 -3.91 -3.67
C MET A 23 -11.51 -4.69 -3.20
N ALA A 24 -11.66 -5.56 -2.19
CA ALA A 24 -10.59 -6.42 -1.73
C ALA A 24 -10.12 -7.42 -2.81
N LEU A 25 -11.07 -8.06 -3.51
CA LEU A 25 -10.76 -8.97 -4.62
C LEU A 25 -10.03 -8.26 -5.76
N LEU A 26 -10.48 -7.06 -6.16
CA LEU A 26 -9.79 -6.25 -7.16
C LEU A 26 -8.39 -5.84 -6.72
N THR A 27 -8.22 -5.48 -5.45
CA THR A 27 -6.91 -5.11 -4.91
C THR A 27 -5.94 -6.29 -4.95
N MET A 28 -6.42 -7.48 -4.56
CA MET A 28 -5.63 -8.72 -4.61
C MET A 28 -5.24 -9.10 -6.04
N GLY A 29 -6.20 -9.06 -6.98
CA GLY A 29 -5.93 -9.34 -8.39
C GLY A 29 -5.00 -8.31 -9.02
N GLY A 30 -5.21 -7.03 -8.71
CA GLY A 30 -4.37 -5.93 -9.19
C GLY A 30 -2.93 -6.05 -8.73
N GLU A 31 -2.71 -6.27 -7.44
CA GLU A 31 -1.36 -6.45 -6.87
C GLU A 31 -0.63 -7.61 -7.55
N ARG A 32 -1.30 -8.75 -7.74
CA ARG A 32 -0.72 -9.92 -8.40
C ARG A 32 -0.31 -9.64 -9.84
N VAL A 33 -1.13 -8.91 -10.60
CA VAL A 33 -0.78 -8.51 -11.97
C VAL A 33 0.42 -7.57 -11.97
N PHE A 34 0.45 -6.55 -11.10
CA PHE A 34 1.57 -5.62 -11.01
C PHE A 34 2.88 -6.32 -10.61
N SER A 35 2.83 -7.19 -9.61
CA SER A 35 4.01 -7.91 -9.12
C SER A 35 4.56 -8.92 -10.13
N LEU A 36 3.70 -9.56 -10.94
CA LEU A 36 4.15 -10.58 -11.89
C LEU A 36 4.57 -10.01 -13.25
N VAL A 37 3.91 -8.96 -13.72
CA VAL A 37 4.08 -8.46 -15.09
C VAL A 37 5.04 -7.28 -15.16
N ALA A 38 4.97 -6.35 -14.21
CA ALA A 38 5.70 -5.08 -14.28
C ALA A 38 6.91 -5.05 -13.34
N PHE A 39 6.88 -5.77 -12.21
CA PHE A 39 7.91 -5.65 -11.20
C PHE A 39 9.10 -6.58 -11.45
N ARG A 40 10.29 -5.99 -11.64
CA ARG A 40 11.57 -6.68 -11.60
C ARG A 40 12.57 -5.85 -10.81
N CYS A 41 13.13 -6.39 -9.73
CA CYS A 41 14.10 -5.67 -8.92
C CYS A 41 15.38 -5.41 -9.75
N PRO A 42 15.92 -4.17 -9.79
CA PRO A 42 17.04 -3.82 -10.66
C PRO A 42 18.42 -4.29 -10.16
N CYS A 43 18.50 -4.80 -8.92
CA CYS A 43 19.74 -5.31 -8.31
C CYS A 43 20.86 -4.26 -8.27
N SER A 44 20.49 -3.02 -7.97
CA SER A 44 21.37 -1.86 -7.93
C SER A 44 21.17 -1.09 -6.62
N ASN A 45 21.97 -0.05 -6.41
CA ASN A 45 21.83 0.85 -5.26
C ASN A 45 20.46 1.58 -5.23
N GLU A 46 19.73 1.62 -6.34
CA GLU A 46 18.40 2.24 -6.45
C GLU A 46 17.25 1.30 -6.03
N ASN A 47 17.54 0.08 -5.58
CA ASN A 47 16.54 -0.90 -5.13
C ASN A 47 15.57 -0.33 -4.08
N PHE A 48 16.09 0.45 -3.12
CA PHE A 48 15.28 1.08 -2.07
C PHE A 48 14.20 2.00 -2.66
N ARG A 49 14.60 2.90 -3.55
CA ARG A 49 13.67 3.84 -4.19
C ARG A 49 12.69 3.11 -5.10
N TYR A 50 13.19 2.17 -5.91
CA TYR A 50 12.36 1.40 -6.83
C TYR A 50 11.26 0.62 -6.09
N GLY A 51 11.61 -0.15 -5.05
CA GLY A 51 10.64 -0.91 -4.26
C GLY A 51 9.61 -0.02 -3.56
N LEU A 52 10.04 1.11 -2.96
CA LEU A 52 9.13 2.04 -2.29
C LEU A 52 8.15 2.72 -3.26
N VAL A 53 8.59 3.06 -4.47
CA VAL A 53 7.69 3.65 -5.48
C VAL A 53 6.57 2.68 -5.83
N PHE A 54 6.88 1.40 -6.06
CA PHE A 54 5.86 0.40 -6.35
C PHE A 54 4.94 0.11 -5.15
N LEU A 55 5.45 0.27 -3.92
CA LEU A 55 4.64 0.10 -2.71
C LEU A 55 3.67 1.29 -2.49
N PHE A 56 4.16 2.53 -2.55
CA PHE A 56 3.39 3.72 -2.17
C PHE A 56 2.69 4.44 -3.32
N SER A 57 3.21 4.38 -4.55
CA SER A 57 2.61 5.09 -5.69
C SER A 57 1.17 4.62 -5.98
N PRO A 58 0.86 3.32 -6.05
CA PRO A 58 -0.51 2.87 -6.26
C PRO A 58 -1.44 3.25 -5.10
N ALA A 59 -0.95 3.19 -3.86
CA ALA A 59 -1.70 3.65 -2.68
C ALA A 59 -2.05 5.14 -2.78
N PHE A 60 -1.11 5.98 -3.22
CA PHE A 60 -1.35 7.41 -3.42
C PHE A 60 -2.37 7.67 -4.54
N VAL A 61 -2.27 6.97 -5.67
CA VAL A 61 -3.25 7.08 -6.76
C VAL A 61 -4.65 6.67 -6.29
N LEU A 62 -4.77 5.57 -5.55
CA LEU A 62 -6.04 5.12 -4.97
C LEU A 62 -6.62 6.15 -3.99
N LEU A 63 -5.78 6.79 -3.17
CA LEU A 63 -6.21 7.84 -2.25
C LEU A 63 -6.81 9.03 -3.02
N VAL A 64 -6.13 9.48 -4.07
CA VAL A 64 -6.60 10.58 -4.93
C VAL A 64 -7.94 10.22 -5.56
N ILE A 65 -8.05 9.03 -6.16
CA ILE A 65 -9.31 8.53 -6.73
C ILE A 65 -10.42 8.49 -5.65
N GLY A 66 -10.10 8.04 -4.44
CA GLY A 66 -11.02 7.99 -3.30
C GLY A 66 -11.60 9.37 -2.95
N TYR A 67 -10.77 10.43 -2.99
CA TYR A 67 -11.25 11.80 -2.81
C TYR A 67 -12.15 12.26 -3.97
N PHE A 68 -11.78 11.96 -5.22
CA PHE A 68 -12.56 12.31 -6.42
C PHE A 68 -13.94 11.66 -6.44
N LEU A 69 -14.06 10.39 -6.04
CA LEU A 69 -15.32 9.65 -6.04
C LEU A 69 -16.25 10.04 -4.87
N ASN A 70 -15.71 10.66 -3.82
CA ASN A 70 -16.51 11.02 -2.65
C ASN A 70 -17.26 12.34 -2.87
N SER A 71 -18.57 12.25 -3.07
CA SER A 71 -19.46 13.41 -3.25
C SER A 71 -19.41 14.42 -2.10
N LYS A 72 -19.09 13.99 -0.86
CA LYS A 72 -18.94 14.89 0.29
C LYS A 72 -17.72 15.80 0.16
N THR A 73 -16.64 15.34 -0.47
CA THR A 73 -15.44 16.15 -0.75
C THR A 73 -15.82 17.37 -1.57
N TRP A 74 -16.52 17.16 -2.68
CA TRP A 74 -16.99 18.24 -3.54
C TRP A 74 -17.94 19.17 -2.79
N LYS A 75 -18.92 18.65 -2.07
CA LYS A 75 -19.84 19.50 -1.28
C LYS A 75 -19.12 20.37 -0.24
N LEU A 76 -18.01 19.90 0.32
CA LEU A 76 -17.22 20.64 1.30
C LEU A 76 -16.39 21.75 0.66
N PHE A 77 -15.79 21.49 -0.51
CA PHE A 77 -14.86 22.43 -1.15
C PHE A 77 -15.51 23.36 -2.19
N THR A 78 -16.66 23.00 -2.75
CA THR A 78 -17.39 23.84 -3.71
C THR A 78 -17.88 25.12 -3.04
N GLY A 79 -17.40 26.28 -3.51
CA GLY A 79 -17.76 27.59 -2.96
C GLY A 79 -16.87 28.08 -1.81
N CYS A 80 -15.77 27.36 -1.49
CA CYS A 80 -14.80 27.77 -0.47
C CYS A 80 -14.22 29.17 -0.72
N TRP A 81 -13.89 29.47 -1.98
CA TRP A 81 -13.29 30.75 -2.36
C TRP A 81 -14.28 31.92 -2.38
N VAL A 82 -15.58 31.66 -2.44
CA VAL A 82 -16.61 32.71 -2.46
C VAL A 82 -16.93 33.19 -1.05
N ASN A 83 -17.02 32.28 -0.07
CA ASN A 83 -17.21 32.66 1.33
C ASN A 83 -16.62 31.61 2.29
N PRO A 84 -15.34 31.75 2.69
CA PRO A 84 -14.67 30.77 3.54
C PRO A 84 -15.29 30.68 4.95
N ARG A 85 -16.02 31.71 5.40
CA ARG A 85 -16.76 31.68 6.68
C ARG A 85 -17.94 30.71 6.69
N LYS A 86 -18.40 30.25 5.53
CA LYS A 86 -19.44 29.20 5.42
C LYS A 86 -18.88 27.81 5.76
N ILE A 87 -17.60 27.59 5.51
CA ILE A 87 -16.89 26.33 5.82
C ILE A 87 -16.31 26.39 7.24
N PHE A 88 -15.81 27.55 7.65
CA PHE A 88 -15.30 27.82 9.00
C PHE A 88 -16.19 28.82 9.73
N PRO A 89 -17.37 28.41 10.23
CA PRO A 89 -18.20 29.28 11.05
C PRO A 89 -17.45 29.69 12.32
N ARG A 90 -17.53 30.97 12.68
CA ARG A 90 -16.98 31.50 13.95
C ARG A 90 -17.61 30.70 15.11
N GLY A 91 -16.77 29.95 15.83
CA GLY A 91 -17.17 29.14 16.99
C GLY A 91 -17.31 27.63 16.76
N ASN A 92 -17.23 27.12 15.51
CA ASN A 92 -17.35 25.67 15.26
C ASN A 92 -16.37 25.14 14.18
N ILE A 93 -15.09 25.49 14.32
CA ILE A 93 -14.00 25.00 13.45
C ILE A 93 -13.84 23.47 13.55
N CYS A 94 -14.13 22.88 14.71
CA CYS A 94 -14.04 21.43 14.94
C CYS A 94 -14.95 20.63 13.98
N HIS A 95 -16.09 21.18 13.58
CA HIS A 95 -17.00 20.50 12.65
C HIS A 95 -16.37 20.26 11.26
N PHE A 96 -15.59 21.23 10.75
CA PHE A 96 -14.86 21.06 9.49
C PHE A 96 -13.87 19.89 9.58
N PHE A 97 -13.04 19.87 10.61
CA PHE A 97 -12.05 18.81 10.82
C PHE A 97 -12.71 17.44 11.00
N TYR A 98 -13.85 17.38 11.69
CA TYR A 98 -14.62 16.15 11.82
C TYR A 98 -15.09 15.62 10.46
N VAL A 99 -15.72 16.48 9.63
CA VAL A 99 -16.20 16.08 8.30
C VAL A 99 -15.05 15.70 7.38
N PHE A 100 -13.96 16.48 7.38
CA PHE A 100 -12.77 16.19 6.58
C PHE A 100 -12.09 14.88 7.02
N GLY A 101 -12.03 14.63 8.33
CA GLY A 101 -11.54 13.37 8.89
C GLY A 101 -12.40 12.19 8.42
N GLN A 102 -13.72 12.32 8.43
CA GLN A 102 -14.63 11.28 7.95
C GLN A 102 -14.45 10.98 6.45
N ILE A 103 -14.22 12.02 5.63
CA ILE A 103 -13.93 11.87 4.19
C ILE A 103 -12.61 11.13 3.99
N THR A 104 -11.58 11.53 4.74
CA THR A 104 -10.22 10.98 4.64
C THR A 104 -10.18 9.52 5.10
N LEU A 105 -10.83 9.17 6.22
CA LEU A 105 -10.93 7.79 6.69
C LEU A 105 -11.59 6.87 5.67
N ASN A 106 -12.64 7.34 4.99
CA ASN A 106 -13.28 6.57 3.92
C ASN A 106 -12.39 6.42 2.68
N ALA A 107 -11.64 7.46 2.31
CA ALA A 107 -10.72 7.42 1.18
C ALA A 107 -9.49 6.53 1.45
N LEU A 108 -9.08 6.37 2.71
CA LEU A 108 -7.94 5.55 3.12
C LEU A 108 -8.18 4.04 3.06
N VAL A 109 -9.43 3.59 2.93
CA VAL A 109 -9.77 2.16 2.89
C VAL A 109 -9.03 1.43 1.77
N ALA A 110 -9.07 1.95 0.53
CA ALA A 110 -8.38 1.32 -0.62
C ALA A 110 -6.84 1.37 -0.50
N PRO A 111 -6.19 2.50 -0.16
CA PRO A 111 -4.76 2.56 0.10
C PRO A 111 -4.28 1.56 1.17
N VAL A 112 -5.01 1.44 2.29
CA VAL A 112 -4.67 0.51 3.36
C VAL A 112 -4.77 -0.93 2.86
N MET A 113 -5.84 -1.29 2.16
CA MET A 113 -5.97 -2.63 1.57
C MET A 113 -4.84 -2.95 0.60
N TRP A 114 -4.45 -2.00 -0.27
CA TRP A 114 -3.32 -2.18 -1.17
C TRP A 114 -2.02 -2.45 -0.41
N LEU A 115 -1.70 -1.62 0.58
CA LEU A 115 -0.47 -1.77 1.36
C LEU A 115 -0.45 -3.12 2.09
N SER A 116 -1.57 -3.54 2.69
CA SER A 116 -1.66 -4.84 3.34
C SER A 116 -1.40 -6.00 2.37
N VAL A 117 -2.02 -6.00 1.19
CA VAL A 117 -1.82 -7.08 0.20
C VAL A 117 -0.38 -7.08 -0.32
N ALA A 118 0.17 -5.91 -0.64
CA ALA A 118 1.52 -5.76 -1.16
C ALA A 118 2.58 -6.19 -0.13
N LEU A 119 2.39 -5.85 1.15
CA LEU A 119 3.25 -6.27 2.25
C LEU A 119 3.14 -7.78 2.52
N LEU A 120 1.94 -8.36 2.47
CA LEU A 120 1.76 -9.82 2.61
C LEU A 120 2.45 -10.61 1.50
N ASN A 121 2.47 -10.08 0.27
CA ASN A 121 3.23 -10.69 -0.82
C ASN A 121 4.75 -10.52 -0.62
N GLY A 122 5.18 -9.37 -0.11
CA GLY A 122 6.54 -9.12 0.39
C GLY A 122 7.59 -8.78 -0.67
N THR A 123 7.29 -8.97 -1.95
CA THR A 123 8.26 -8.77 -3.06
C THR A 123 8.77 -7.32 -3.18
N PHE A 124 7.89 -6.33 -3.02
CA PHE A 124 8.27 -4.91 -3.06
C PHE A 124 9.10 -4.51 -1.84
N TYR A 125 8.74 -5.04 -0.66
CA TYR A 125 9.45 -4.78 0.59
C TYR A 125 10.85 -5.41 0.58
N GLU A 126 10.96 -6.67 0.14
CA GLU A 126 12.25 -7.38 -0.01
C GLU A 126 13.20 -6.59 -0.91
N CYS A 127 12.75 -6.18 -2.10
CA CYS A 127 13.56 -5.37 -2.99
C CYS A 127 13.94 -4.03 -2.33
N ALA A 128 13.00 -3.33 -1.70
CA ALA A 128 13.29 -2.05 -1.06
C ALA A 128 14.35 -2.19 0.06
N MET A 129 14.14 -3.11 1.00
CA MET A 129 15.01 -3.31 2.16
C MET A 129 16.37 -3.87 1.78
N SER A 130 16.47 -4.67 0.71
CA SER A 130 17.76 -5.14 0.20
C SER A 130 18.70 -4.00 -0.20
N GLY A 131 18.13 -2.85 -0.61
CA GLY A 131 18.88 -1.64 -0.99
C GLY A 131 19.10 -0.64 0.15
N LEU A 132 18.68 -0.95 1.38
CA LEU A 132 18.75 0.01 2.50
C LEU A 132 20.18 0.15 3.03
N LYS A 133 20.78 1.32 2.83
CA LYS A 133 22.16 1.65 3.28
C LYS A 133 22.17 2.27 4.68
N ASN A 134 21.57 1.60 5.66
CA ASN A 134 21.65 2.03 7.05
C ASN A 134 22.60 1.09 7.82
N PRO A 135 23.70 1.58 8.42
CA PRO A 135 24.67 0.73 9.09
C PRO A 135 24.08 -0.07 10.26
N ALA A 136 23.14 0.51 11.01
CA ALA A 136 22.48 -0.19 12.13
C ALA A 136 21.59 -1.34 11.62
N TYR A 137 20.87 -1.12 10.52
CA TYR A 137 20.04 -2.15 9.88
C TYR A 137 20.88 -3.26 9.28
N LEU A 138 21.94 -2.89 8.53
CA LEU A 138 22.87 -3.84 7.92
C LEU A 138 23.54 -4.71 8.98
N HIS A 139 23.97 -4.12 10.09
CA HIS A 139 24.55 -4.88 11.18
C HIS A 139 23.55 -5.84 11.83
N ALA A 140 22.27 -5.45 11.96
CA ALA A 140 21.23 -6.32 12.50
C ALA A 140 20.92 -7.52 11.58
N ILE A 141 20.87 -7.30 10.27
CA ILE A 141 20.57 -8.34 9.27
C ILE A 141 21.80 -9.25 9.01
N CYS A 142 22.99 -8.67 8.92
CA CYS A 142 24.23 -9.38 8.58
C CYS A 142 25.07 -9.82 9.80
N HIS A 143 24.55 -9.72 11.03
CA HIS A 143 25.31 -9.96 12.27
C HIS A 143 26.07 -11.30 12.31
N SER A 144 25.49 -12.37 11.76
CA SER A 144 26.05 -13.72 11.74
C SER A 144 26.39 -14.20 10.32
N LYS A 145 26.53 -13.26 9.38
CA LYS A 145 26.63 -13.53 7.94
C LYS A 145 28.03 -13.22 7.41
N SER A 146 28.29 -13.62 6.17
CA SER A 146 29.56 -13.38 5.51
C SER A 146 29.81 -11.87 5.31
N ALA A 147 31.08 -11.46 5.19
CA ALA A 147 31.42 -10.07 4.88
C ALA A 147 30.76 -9.57 3.57
N LYS A 148 30.49 -10.50 2.64
CA LYS A 148 29.77 -10.23 1.39
C LYS A 148 28.33 -9.75 1.62
N CYS A 149 27.70 -10.05 2.75
CA CYS A 149 26.36 -9.57 3.09
C CYS A 149 26.29 -8.04 3.10
N PHE A 150 27.31 -7.37 3.64
CA PHE A 150 27.33 -5.90 3.73
C PHE A 150 27.41 -5.21 2.36
N GLU A 151 28.06 -5.84 1.38
CA GLU A 151 28.26 -5.27 0.04
C GLU A 151 27.18 -5.74 -0.95
N GLU A 152 26.77 -7.00 -0.88
CA GLU A 152 25.93 -7.66 -1.88
C GLU A 152 24.47 -7.87 -1.45
N LEU A 153 24.01 -7.30 -0.32
CA LEU A 153 22.61 -7.44 0.13
C LEU A 153 21.60 -7.06 -0.96
N HIS A 154 21.88 -5.98 -1.72
CA HIS A 154 21.03 -5.51 -2.82
C HIS A 154 20.94 -6.48 -4.00
N LYS A 155 21.80 -7.49 -4.08
CA LYS A 155 21.76 -8.54 -5.12
C LYS A 155 20.95 -9.76 -4.69
N VAL A 156 20.64 -9.90 -3.39
CA VAL A 156 19.93 -11.03 -2.82
C VAL A 156 18.54 -11.16 -3.43
N ALA A 157 17.78 -10.06 -3.50
CA ALA A 157 16.42 -10.03 -4.07
C ALA A 157 16.35 -10.45 -5.56
N CYS A 158 17.49 -10.60 -6.22
CA CYS A 158 17.60 -10.95 -7.63
C CYS A 158 18.31 -12.29 -7.92
N ASP A 159 18.71 -13.03 -6.88
CA ASP A 159 19.50 -14.28 -7.04
C ASP A 159 20.84 -14.08 -7.76
N LYS A 160 21.45 -12.89 -7.65
CA LYS A 160 22.73 -12.55 -8.30
C LYS A 160 23.89 -12.35 -7.32
N SER A 161 23.69 -12.70 -6.05
CA SER A 161 24.75 -12.61 -5.03
C SER A 161 25.78 -13.73 -5.20
N SER A 162 27.05 -13.43 -4.90
CA SER A 162 28.13 -14.42 -4.84
C SER A 162 28.24 -15.14 -3.48
N MET A 163 27.20 -15.00 -2.66
CA MET A 163 27.06 -15.64 -1.34
C MET A 163 26.60 -17.10 -1.49
N PRO A 164 26.87 -17.95 -0.49
CA PRO A 164 26.31 -19.30 -0.45
C PRO A 164 24.78 -19.27 -0.55
N PHE A 165 24.22 -20.22 -1.32
CA PHE A 165 22.77 -20.29 -1.55
C PHE A 165 21.95 -20.34 -0.24
N SER A 166 22.42 -21.10 0.75
CA SER A 166 21.77 -21.20 2.06
C SER A 166 21.69 -19.85 2.78
N GLU A 167 22.71 -19.01 2.65
CA GLU A 167 22.77 -17.69 3.27
C GLU A 167 21.84 -16.71 2.57
N SER A 168 21.81 -16.72 1.24
CA SER A 168 20.90 -15.89 0.45
C SER A 168 19.44 -16.28 0.64
N ASP A 169 19.12 -17.58 0.71
CA ASP A 169 17.75 -18.06 0.93
C ASP A 169 17.24 -17.69 2.32
N GLU A 170 18.10 -17.80 3.34
CA GLU A 170 17.78 -17.37 4.70
C GLU A 170 17.51 -15.86 4.76
N LEU A 171 18.36 -15.03 4.14
CA LEU A 171 18.17 -13.58 4.06
C LEU A 171 16.85 -13.22 3.38
N LYS A 172 16.51 -13.85 2.25
CA LYS A 172 15.22 -13.66 1.58
C LYS A 172 14.04 -13.97 2.49
N ARG A 173 14.07 -15.12 3.17
CA ARG A 173 13.01 -15.52 4.09
C ARG A 173 12.88 -14.55 5.26
N THR A 174 14.00 -14.06 5.80
CA THR A 174 13.97 -13.04 6.86
C THR A 174 13.33 -11.74 6.38
N LEU A 175 13.72 -11.24 5.21
CA LEU A 175 13.14 -10.03 4.63
C LEU A 175 11.66 -10.20 4.30
N GLN A 176 11.27 -11.36 3.77
CA GLN A 176 9.87 -11.67 3.49
C GLN A 176 9.05 -11.78 4.78
N ALA A 177 9.58 -12.42 5.83
CA ALA A 177 8.91 -12.48 7.11
C ALA A 177 8.72 -11.09 7.74
N GLN A 178 9.73 -10.21 7.65
CA GLN A 178 9.63 -8.82 8.12
C GLN A 178 8.54 -8.02 7.40
N SER A 179 8.24 -8.35 6.14
CA SER A 179 7.13 -7.70 5.41
C SER A 179 5.74 -8.13 5.88
N GLN A 180 5.63 -9.32 6.47
CA GLN A 180 4.36 -9.94 6.88
C GLN A 180 3.96 -9.64 8.33
N VAL A 181 4.87 -9.04 9.11
CA VAL A 181 4.66 -8.60 10.51
C VAL A 181 4.18 -7.16 10.52
#